data_AF-A0A956TRZ0-F1
#
_entry.id   AF-A0A956TRZ0-F1
#
_cell.length_a   1.000
_cell.length_b   1.000
_cell.length_c   1.000
_cell.angle_alpha   90.00
_cell.angle_beta   90.00
_cell.angle_gamma   90.00
#
_symmetry.space_group_name_H-M   'P 1'
#
loop_
_entity.id
_entity.type
_entity.pdbx_description
1 polymer ?
#
loop_
_entity_poly.entity_id
_entity_poly.type
_entity_poly.pdbx_seq_one_letter_code
_entity_poly.pdbx_strand_id
1 'polypeptide(L)'
;MKQSALRNLLPTTAIVLAAYLPVAFPVSSVAADWGYDGGSGPAEETPADDAAGSVKELDATAGTLGGPSIEIKPVTRAAPAKPVADRAVDVDIKDPRLKKAAECWLQLYGLVAPIAKNGRLIEGDDLSANLSPEQKSRFRSYLAGGQSNKNEVVAILDYWPQVRDRIRDLDQRGNFRLLFRALLRLKARSKSTSEAERQVIKDSLGPEVVAEPGDPPLTDEAVAAYADMTCFLYEKKNPGRTVDADDNRELFSMVLKGKFRDAPSDRDRAAMANFPLNWAKFRILYTDADEGDRDLLLRKLANASGTRNATVANQLLEKVLVSSPWKEVVLGAKK
;
A
#
# COMPACT_ATOMS: atom_id res chain seq x y z
N MET A 1 -65.30 -37.90 26.33
CA MET A 1 -64.77 -38.95 25.43
C MET A 1 -63.36 -38.53 25.00
N LYS A 2 -62.34 -39.34 25.38
CA LYS A 2 -60.91 -39.40 24.96
C LYS A 2 -60.08 -38.08 25.06
N GLN A 3 -59.15 -37.87 26.00
CA GLN A 3 -57.90 -38.55 26.44
C GLN A 3 -56.63 -37.76 26.02
N SER A 4 -55.80 -37.41 27.03
CA SER A 4 -54.32 -37.25 27.11
C SER A 4 -53.60 -36.31 26.12
N ALA A 5 -52.85 -35.27 26.53
CA ALA A 5 -51.73 -35.15 27.48
C ALA A 5 -50.45 -35.96 27.11
N LEU A 6 -49.30 -35.26 27.21
CA LEU A 6 -47.91 -35.73 27.37
C LEU A 6 -47.13 -36.26 26.13
N ARG A 7 -46.05 -35.56 25.72
CA ARG A 7 -44.66 -35.88 26.11
C ARG A 7 -43.58 -35.11 25.32
N ASN A 8 -42.63 -34.58 26.10
CA ASN A 8 -41.23 -34.29 25.81
C ASN A 8 -40.56 -35.19 24.75
N LEU A 9 -39.64 -34.61 23.96
CA LEU A 9 -38.21 -35.00 23.89
C LEU A 9 -37.49 -34.20 22.80
N LEU A 10 -36.46 -33.45 23.20
CA LEU A 10 -35.34 -33.11 22.32
C LEU A 10 -34.74 -34.41 21.75
N PRO A 11 -34.19 -34.36 20.53
CA PRO A 11 -32.79 -34.78 20.41
C PRO A 11 -31.95 -33.76 19.63
N THR A 12 -30.92 -33.29 20.30
CA THR A 12 -29.50 -33.37 19.89
C THR A 12 -29.21 -33.89 18.47
N THR A 13 -28.66 -33.03 17.60
CA THR A 13 -27.56 -33.28 16.62
C THR A 13 -27.39 -31.99 15.79
N ALA A 14 -26.42 -31.11 16.06
CA ALA A 14 -24.98 -31.21 15.83
C ALA A 14 -24.58 -31.23 14.33
N ILE A 15 -23.98 -30.10 13.90
CA ILE A 15 -22.77 -29.98 13.05
C ILE A 15 -22.96 -30.43 11.59
N VAL A 16 -22.89 -29.54 10.59
CA VAL A 16 -21.62 -29.11 9.97
C VAL A 16 -21.64 -27.60 9.64
N LEU A 17 -21.23 -26.76 10.61
CA LEU A 17 -20.58 -25.48 10.32
C LEU A 17 -19.07 -25.77 10.25
N ALA A 18 -18.61 -26.26 9.10
CA ALA A 18 -17.19 -26.51 8.90
C ALA A 18 -16.49 -25.25 8.38
N ALA A 19 -15.78 -24.62 9.31
CA ALA A 19 -14.48 -23.99 9.09
C ALA A 19 -14.35 -23.01 7.91
N TYR A 20 -14.60 -21.73 8.17
CA TYR A 20 -13.71 -20.70 7.66
C TYR A 20 -13.10 -19.95 8.83
N LEU A 21 -11.80 -20.22 9.00
CA LEU A 21 -10.92 -19.75 10.05
C LEU A 21 -11.02 -18.24 10.26
N PRO A 22 -10.99 -17.76 11.53
CA PRO A 22 -10.50 -16.42 11.79
C PRO A 22 -9.02 -16.44 11.42
N VAL A 23 -8.68 -15.95 10.24
CA VAL A 23 -7.28 -15.60 9.97
C VAL A 23 -7.04 -14.32 10.77
N ALA A 24 -6.81 -14.51 12.08
CA ALA A 24 -5.95 -13.65 12.83
C ALA A 24 -4.66 -13.58 12.01
N PHE A 25 -4.49 -12.48 11.25
CA PHE A 25 -3.23 -12.21 10.61
C PHE A 25 -2.18 -12.25 11.73
N PRO A 26 -1.19 -13.15 11.66
CA PRO A 26 -0.06 -13.02 12.55
C PRO A 26 0.69 -11.77 12.09
N VAL A 27 0.33 -10.62 12.66
CA VAL A 27 1.28 -9.56 12.96
C VAL A 27 2.20 -10.15 14.03
N SER A 28 3.03 -11.11 13.60
CA SER A 28 4.13 -11.62 14.39
C SER A 28 5.34 -10.81 13.98
N SER A 29 5.30 -9.50 14.26
CA SER A 29 6.53 -8.85 14.67
C SER A 29 6.85 -9.46 16.02
N VAL A 30 7.94 -10.22 16.12
CA VAL A 30 8.71 -10.20 17.36
C VAL A 30 8.78 -8.73 17.75
N ALA A 31 8.38 -8.39 18.98
CA ALA A 31 8.39 -7.03 19.46
C ALA A 31 9.79 -6.46 19.25
N ALA A 32 9.99 -5.79 18.12
CA ALA A 32 11.09 -4.89 17.94
C ALA A 32 10.77 -3.80 18.94
N ASP A 33 11.48 -3.80 20.05
CA ASP A 33 11.55 -2.64 20.91
C ASP A 33 11.85 -1.43 20.00
N TRP A 34 10.85 -0.57 19.83
CA TRP A 34 10.94 0.60 18.95
C TRP A 34 11.66 1.76 19.64
N GLY A 35 12.26 1.53 20.82
CA GLY A 35 13.13 2.47 21.51
C GLY A 35 12.41 3.68 22.09
N TYR A 36 11.08 3.60 22.26
CA TYR A 36 10.29 4.67 22.89
C TYR A 36 9.87 4.37 24.32
N ASP A 37 10.11 3.15 24.82
CA ASP A 37 9.92 2.80 26.23
C ASP A 37 11.26 2.87 26.95
N GLY A 38 11.69 4.08 27.28
CA GLY A 38 12.87 4.34 28.07
C GLY A 38 12.69 5.56 28.96
N GLY A 39 12.36 5.31 30.23
CA GLY A 39 12.61 6.29 31.30
C GLY A 39 11.43 6.52 32.24
N SER A 40 11.33 5.68 33.26
CA SER A 40 10.88 6.06 34.59
C SER A 40 11.34 7.48 34.95
N GLY A 41 10.43 8.32 35.46
CA GLY A 41 10.76 9.64 36.03
C GLY A 41 11.81 9.54 37.15
N PRO A 42 12.31 10.70 37.60
CA PRO A 42 11.57 11.34 38.69
C PRO A 42 11.51 12.88 38.64
N ALA A 43 10.49 13.39 39.36
CA ALA A 43 10.39 14.62 40.13
C ALA A 43 11.00 15.94 39.59
N GLU A 44 10.09 16.86 39.26
CA GLU A 44 9.99 18.23 39.79
C GLU A 44 11.24 18.81 40.50
N GLU A 45 11.87 19.80 39.85
CA GLU A 45 12.19 21.12 40.44
C GLU A 45 12.86 22.02 39.36
N THR A 46 12.28 23.20 39.15
CA THR A 46 12.92 24.41 38.60
C THR A 46 12.81 25.50 39.70
N PRO A 47 13.51 26.65 39.66
CA PRO A 47 14.40 27.21 38.61
C PRO A 47 15.71 27.85 39.14
N ALA A 48 16.61 28.28 38.24
CA ALA A 48 17.19 29.65 38.19
C ALA A 48 18.33 29.80 37.16
N ASP A 49 18.19 30.86 36.35
CA ASP A 49 19.16 31.86 35.88
C ASP A 49 20.41 31.53 35.03
N ASP A 50 20.43 32.26 33.90
CA ASP A 50 21.51 33.04 33.29
C ASP A 50 22.90 32.42 33.08
N ALA A 51 23.26 32.23 31.80
CA ALA A 51 24.49 32.81 31.25
C ALA A 51 24.51 32.77 29.71
N ALA A 52 24.63 33.96 29.12
CA ALA A 52 24.99 34.17 27.73
C ALA A 52 26.39 33.58 27.42
N GLY A 53 26.52 32.90 26.28
CA GLY A 53 27.78 32.30 25.83
C GLY A 53 27.92 32.32 24.31
N SER A 54 28.47 33.43 23.82
CA SER A 54 29.13 33.68 22.52
C SER A 54 29.50 32.44 21.70
N VAL A 55 28.94 32.30 20.50
CA VAL A 55 29.44 31.41 19.45
C VAL A 55 30.53 32.14 18.66
N LYS A 56 31.77 31.64 18.76
CA LYS A 56 32.90 32.06 17.95
C LYS A 56 32.76 31.49 16.54
N GLU A 57 32.77 32.43 15.60
CA GLU A 57 33.01 32.30 14.17
C GLU A 57 34.34 31.57 13.92
N LEU A 58 34.29 30.46 13.17
CA LEU A 58 35.46 29.77 12.63
C LEU A 58 35.48 30.00 11.12
N ASP A 59 36.29 30.98 10.76
CA ASP A 59 36.81 31.22 9.42
C ASP A 59 38.07 30.34 9.19
N ALA A 60 38.50 30.25 7.93
CA ALA A 60 39.65 29.50 7.37
C ALA A 60 39.31 28.10 6.82
N THR A 61 39.75 27.68 5.62
CA THR A 61 40.68 28.27 4.64
C THR A 61 40.56 27.50 3.33
N ALA A 62 40.71 28.21 2.21
CA ALA A 62 40.89 27.63 0.89
C ALA A 62 42.20 26.83 0.81
N GLY A 63 42.11 25.55 0.42
CA GLY A 63 43.23 24.67 0.09
C GLY A 63 43.16 24.22 -1.35
N THR A 64 43.88 24.92 -2.22
CA THR A 64 44.13 24.54 -3.62
C THR A 64 45.11 23.37 -3.66
N LEU A 65 44.68 22.22 -4.19
CA LEU A 65 45.59 21.15 -4.62
C LEU A 65 45.33 20.84 -6.10
N GLY A 66 46.32 21.19 -6.92
CA GLY A 66 46.38 20.86 -8.33
C GLY A 66 46.64 19.36 -8.53
N GLY A 67 45.78 18.74 -9.33
CA GLY A 67 45.98 17.41 -9.91
C GLY A 67 45.99 17.52 -11.45
N PRO A 68 46.66 16.60 -12.16
CA PRO A 68 46.92 16.72 -13.59
C PRO A 68 45.63 16.64 -14.42
N SER A 69 45.50 17.55 -15.38
CA SER A 69 44.44 17.55 -16.38
C SER A 69 44.54 16.31 -17.26
N ILE A 70 43.61 15.37 -17.06
CA ILE A 70 43.36 14.29 -18.02
C ILE A 70 42.37 14.84 -19.05
N GLU A 71 42.86 15.01 -20.27
CA GLU A 71 42.07 15.44 -21.43
C GLU A 71 41.11 14.31 -21.83
N ILE A 72 39.89 14.36 -21.30
CA ILE A 72 38.81 13.43 -21.67
C ILE A 72 38.19 13.94 -22.97
N LYS A 73 38.50 13.28 -24.09
CA LYS A 73 37.80 13.46 -25.36
C LYS A 73 36.30 13.27 -25.14
N PRO A 74 35.43 14.18 -25.62
CA PRO A 74 33.99 14.03 -25.48
C PRO A 74 33.52 12.83 -26.30
N VAL A 75 33.14 11.75 -25.62
CA VAL A 75 32.40 10.65 -26.23
C VAL A 75 31.05 11.22 -26.65
N THR A 76 30.84 11.34 -27.95
CA THR A 76 29.57 11.74 -28.55
C THR A 76 28.52 10.71 -28.16
N ARG A 77 27.75 11.01 -27.11
CA ARG A 77 26.64 10.19 -26.65
C ARG A 77 25.60 10.16 -27.76
N ALA A 78 25.51 9.03 -28.46
CA ALA A 78 24.44 8.79 -29.42
C ALA A 78 23.10 9.10 -28.76
N ALA A 79 22.31 9.96 -29.39
CA ALA A 79 20.99 10.32 -28.92
C ALA A 79 20.16 9.02 -28.72
N PRO A 80 19.42 8.89 -27.60
CA PRO A 80 18.52 7.75 -27.44
C PRO A 80 17.54 7.72 -28.61
N ALA A 81 17.44 6.57 -29.27
CA ALA A 81 16.47 6.37 -30.34
C ALA A 81 15.09 6.76 -29.83
N LYS A 82 14.40 7.66 -30.55
CA LYS A 82 13.00 7.98 -30.29
C LYS A 82 12.21 6.66 -30.29
N PRO A 83 11.42 6.35 -29.25
CA PRO A 83 10.53 5.21 -29.31
C PRO A 83 9.60 5.39 -30.51
N VAL A 84 9.57 4.38 -31.38
CA VAL A 84 8.60 4.31 -32.48
C VAL A 84 7.23 4.38 -31.83
N ALA A 85 6.47 5.43 -32.14
CA ALA A 85 5.10 5.54 -31.72
C ALA A 85 4.31 4.45 -32.45
N ASP A 86 4.13 3.31 -31.80
CA ASP A 86 3.14 2.33 -32.21
C ASP A 86 1.81 3.07 -32.30
N ARG A 87 1.28 3.16 -33.54
CA ARG A 87 -0.03 3.74 -33.78
C ARG A 87 -1.03 3.02 -32.88
N ALA A 88 -1.63 3.74 -31.95
CA ALA A 88 -2.71 3.26 -31.11
C ALA A 88 -3.85 2.75 -32.01
N VAL A 89 -3.96 1.44 -32.18
CA VAL A 89 -5.12 0.82 -32.80
C VAL A 89 -6.17 0.71 -31.69
N ASP A 90 -7.28 1.42 -31.84
CA ASP A 90 -8.41 1.24 -30.91
C ASP A 90 -9.03 -0.13 -31.21
N VAL A 91 -8.82 -1.08 -30.29
CA VAL A 91 -9.33 -2.44 -30.43
C VAL A 91 -10.80 -2.43 -30.02
N ASP A 92 -11.69 -2.71 -30.98
CA ASP A 92 -13.11 -2.80 -30.70
C ASP A 92 -13.45 -4.15 -30.03
N ILE A 93 -13.86 -4.07 -28.75
CA ILE A 93 -14.27 -5.22 -27.96
C ILE A 93 -15.74 -5.53 -28.27
N LYS A 94 -15.97 -6.59 -29.06
CA LYS A 94 -17.31 -7.00 -29.50
C LYS A 94 -18.22 -7.50 -28.37
N ASP A 95 -17.67 -8.09 -27.31
CA ASP A 95 -18.45 -8.61 -26.18
C ASP A 95 -18.83 -7.47 -25.22
N PRO A 96 -20.14 -7.16 -25.04
CA PRO A 96 -20.58 -6.08 -24.15
C PRO A 96 -20.13 -6.24 -22.69
N ARG A 97 -20.05 -7.49 -22.20
CA ARG A 97 -19.63 -7.77 -20.83
C ARG A 97 -18.12 -7.50 -20.68
N LEU A 98 -17.32 -7.90 -21.67
CA LEU A 98 -15.89 -7.64 -21.68
C LEU A 98 -15.59 -6.14 -21.85
N LYS A 99 -16.39 -5.44 -22.65
CA LYS A 99 -16.30 -3.97 -22.80
C LYS A 99 -16.53 -3.27 -21.45
N LYS A 100 -17.59 -3.65 -20.73
CA LYS A 100 -17.87 -3.11 -19.39
C LYS A 100 -16.78 -3.44 -18.38
N ALA A 101 -16.22 -4.66 -18.44
CA ALA A 101 -15.12 -5.06 -17.58
C ALA A 101 -13.87 -4.23 -17.89
N ALA A 102 -13.58 -3.99 -19.17
CA ALA A 102 -12.47 -3.15 -19.60
C ALA A 102 -12.61 -1.70 -19.11
N GLU A 103 -13.81 -1.13 -19.16
CA GLU A 103 -14.08 0.19 -18.57
C GLU A 103 -13.79 0.19 -17.06
N CYS A 104 -14.23 -0.83 -16.32
CA CYS A 104 -13.95 -0.93 -14.88
C CYS A 104 -12.44 -1.03 -14.60
N TRP A 105 -11.69 -1.78 -15.41
CA TRP A 105 -10.23 -1.86 -15.31
C TRP A 105 -9.55 -0.54 -15.62
N LEU A 106 -10.00 0.18 -16.66
CA LEU A 106 -9.48 1.51 -16.99
C LEU A 106 -9.73 2.52 -15.87
N GLN A 107 -10.89 2.45 -15.21
CA GLN A 107 -11.18 3.27 -14.02
C GLN A 107 -10.23 2.93 -12.86
N LEU A 108 -9.99 1.64 -12.60
CA LEU A 108 -9.05 1.19 -11.58
C LEU A 108 -7.61 1.63 -11.90
N TYR A 109 -7.16 1.44 -13.14
CA TYR A 109 -5.84 1.90 -13.59
C TYR A 109 -5.70 3.41 -13.51
N GLY A 110 -6.76 4.15 -13.84
CA GLY A 110 -6.80 5.60 -13.69
C GLY A 110 -6.78 6.05 -12.23
N LEU A 111 -7.41 5.32 -11.31
CA LEU A 111 -7.32 5.59 -9.87
C LEU A 111 -5.88 5.45 -9.36
N VAL A 112 -5.20 4.38 -9.77
CA VAL A 112 -3.84 4.07 -9.27
C VAL A 112 -2.74 4.83 -9.98
N ALA A 113 -3.03 5.52 -11.07
CA ALA A 113 -2.06 6.30 -11.83
C ALA A 113 -1.26 7.27 -10.95
N PRO A 114 0.00 7.61 -11.32
CA PRO A 114 0.73 8.68 -10.69
C PRO A 114 -0.11 9.96 -10.67
N ILE A 115 -0.19 10.61 -9.50
CA ILE A 115 -0.92 11.86 -9.37
C ILE A 115 -0.13 12.94 -10.13
N ALA A 116 -0.84 13.80 -10.86
CA ALA A 116 -0.22 14.91 -11.56
C ALA A 116 0.51 15.85 -10.59
N LYS A 117 1.42 16.69 -11.11
CA LYS A 117 2.29 17.57 -10.31
C LYS A 117 1.57 18.52 -9.34
N ASN A 118 0.27 18.76 -9.53
CA ASN A 118 -0.54 19.54 -8.60
C ASN A 118 -0.92 18.77 -7.31
N GLY A 119 -0.55 17.50 -7.20
CA GLY A 119 -0.69 16.67 -6.00
C GLY A 119 -2.12 16.28 -5.65
N ARG A 120 -3.11 16.66 -6.47
CA ARG A 120 -4.53 16.41 -6.18
C ARG A 120 -5.04 15.18 -6.91
N LEU A 121 -5.77 14.35 -6.18
CA LEU A 121 -6.58 13.29 -6.78
C LEU A 121 -7.62 13.94 -7.71
N ILE A 122 -7.87 13.32 -8.86
CA ILE A 122 -8.96 13.77 -9.75
C ILE A 122 -10.27 13.71 -8.98
N GLU A 123 -11.00 14.83 -9.02
CA GLU A 123 -12.38 14.94 -8.58
C GLU A 123 -13.31 14.49 -9.71
N GLY A 124 -14.40 13.81 -9.35
CA GLY A 124 -15.39 13.30 -10.30
C GLY A 124 -15.39 11.77 -10.45
N ASP A 125 -16.26 11.31 -11.36
CA ASP A 125 -16.61 9.89 -11.53
C ASP A 125 -15.76 9.16 -12.57
N ASP A 126 -15.15 9.89 -13.52
CA ASP A 126 -14.28 9.33 -14.54
C ASP A 126 -12.81 9.36 -14.12
N LEU A 127 -12.42 8.38 -13.32
CA LEU A 127 -11.04 8.15 -12.89
C LEU A 127 -10.12 7.78 -14.06
N SER A 128 -10.67 7.25 -15.16
CA SER A 128 -9.89 6.93 -16.36
C SER A 128 -9.29 8.18 -17.02
N ALA A 129 -9.76 9.38 -16.70
CA ALA A 129 -9.20 10.64 -17.18
C ALA A 129 -7.71 10.82 -16.81
N ASN A 130 -7.22 10.13 -15.77
CA ASN A 130 -5.80 10.11 -15.41
C ASN A 130 -4.90 9.35 -16.40
N LEU A 131 -5.48 8.60 -17.34
CA LEU A 131 -4.74 7.80 -18.30
C LEU A 131 -4.62 8.54 -19.64
N SER A 132 -3.43 8.51 -20.21
CA SER A 132 -3.19 8.96 -21.60
C SER A 132 -3.99 8.10 -22.61
N PRO A 133 -4.35 8.64 -23.78
CA PRO A 133 -4.99 7.87 -24.84
C PRO A 133 -4.22 6.60 -25.21
N GLU A 134 -2.88 6.67 -25.21
CA GLU A 134 -1.98 5.56 -25.52
C GLU A 134 -2.02 4.48 -24.42
N GLN A 135 -2.10 4.86 -23.14
CA GLN A 135 -2.33 3.91 -22.05
C GLN A 135 -3.69 3.24 -22.20
N LYS A 136 -4.76 4.01 -22.46
CA LYS A 136 -6.12 3.45 -22.64
C LYS A 136 -6.16 2.43 -23.78
N SER A 137 -5.57 2.75 -24.93
CA SER A 137 -5.50 1.85 -26.10
C SER A 137 -4.72 0.57 -25.79
N ARG A 138 -3.54 0.67 -25.15
CA ARG A 138 -2.74 -0.51 -24.76
C ARG A 138 -3.48 -1.39 -23.75
N PHE A 139 -4.14 -0.80 -22.77
CA PHE A 139 -4.90 -1.55 -21.77
C PHE A 139 -6.11 -2.26 -22.38
N ARG A 140 -6.86 -1.58 -23.28
CA ARG A 140 -7.95 -2.22 -24.03
C ARG A 140 -7.44 -3.39 -24.87
N SER A 141 -6.32 -3.20 -25.56
CA SER A 141 -5.70 -4.25 -26.38
C SER A 141 -5.30 -5.47 -25.54
N TYR A 142 -4.70 -5.25 -24.37
CA TYR A 142 -4.35 -6.33 -23.44
C TYR A 142 -5.59 -7.10 -22.95
N LEU A 143 -6.64 -6.37 -22.56
CA LEU A 143 -7.88 -6.98 -22.06
C LEU A 143 -8.67 -7.72 -23.17
N ALA A 144 -8.56 -7.26 -24.41
CA ALA A 144 -9.19 -7.87 -25.59
C ALA A 144 -8.40 -9.06 -26.15
N GLY A 145 -7.07 -9.01 -26.10
CA GLY A 145 -6.15 -9.87 -26.85
C GLY A 145 -6.03 -11.32 -26.37
N GLY A 146 -6.89 -11.78 -25.45
CA GLY A 146 -6.89 -13.16 -24.93
C GLY A 146 -5.67 -13.53 -24.08
N GLN A 147 -4.73 -12.62 -23.88
CA GLN A 147 -3.57 -12.78 -22.99
C GLN A 147 -3.95 -12.72 -21.51
N SER A 148 -5.13 -12.16 -21.23
CA SER A 148 -5.69 -12.14 -19.89
C SER A 148 -6.72 -13.26 -19.70
N ASN A 149 -6.73 -13.86 -18.51
CA ASN A 149 -7.75 -14.81 -18.11
C ASN A 149 -9.11 -14.09 -18.10
N LYS A 150 -10.00 -14.41 -19.05
CA LYS A 150 -11.31 -13.76 -19.20
C LYS A 150 -12.11 -13.75 -17.89
N ASN A 151 -11.98 -14.79 -17.08
CA ASN A 151 -12.67 -14.86 -15.79
C ASN A 151 -12.11 -13.84 -14.79
N GLU A 152 -10.79 -13.61 -14.75
CA GLU A 152 -10.18 -12.56 -13.93
C GLU A 152 -10.55 -11.17 -14.42
N VAL A 153 -10.57 -10.96 -15.74
CA VAL A 153 -10.98 -9.67 -16.32
C VAL A 153 -12.39 -9.35 -15.90
N VAL A 154 -13.30 -10.31 -16.00
CA VAL A 154 -14.72 -10.13 -15.71
C VAL A 154 -14.99 -10.03 -14.20
N ALA A 155 -14.15 -10.61 -13.33
CA ALA A 155 -14.32 -10.55 -11.88
C ALA A 155 -14.33 -9.12 -11.30
N ILE A 156 -13.75 -8.15 -12.02
CA ILE A 156 -13.83 -6.74 -11.62
C ILE A 156 -15.26 -6.21 -11.57
N LEU A 157 -16.17 -6.78 -12.37
CA LEU A 157 -17.57 -6.37 -12.40
C LEU A 157 -18.29 -6.64 -11.08
N ASP A 158 -17.80 -7.58 -10.27
CA ASP A 158 -18.46 -8.01 -9.04
C ASP A 158 -18.18 -7.08 -7.86
N TYR A 159 -17.02 -6.43 -7.81
CA TYR A 159 -16.62 -5.57 -6.70
C TYR A 159 -16.43 -4.11 -7.08
N TRP A 160 -15.95 -3.79 -8.29
CA TRP A 160 -15.56 -2.42 -8.64
C TRP A 160 -16.71 -1.42 -8.56
N PRO A 161 -17.93 -1.68 -9.07
CA PRO A 161 -19.03 -0.73 -8.92
C PRO A 161 -19.32 -0.37 -7.47
N GLN A 162 -19.26 -1.35 -6.56
CA GLN A 162 -19.53 -1.16 -5.14
C GLN A 162 -18.42 -0.39 -4.45
N VAL A 163 -17.16 -0.62 -4.84
CA VAL A 163 -16.03 0.17 -4.37
C VAL A 163 -16.15 1.61 -4.87
N ARG A 164 -16.29 1.80 -6.18
CA ARG A 164 -16.39 3.10 -6.84
C ARG A 164 -17.49 3.96 -6.24
N ASP A 165 -18.66 3.38 -6.01
CA ASP A 165 -19.80 4.12 -5.48
C ASP A 165 -19.60 4.53 -4.02
N ARG A 166 -18.72 3.85 -3.27
CA ARG A 166 -18.37 4.19 -1.87
C ARG A 166 -17.19 5.16 -1.77
N ILE A 167 -16.18 5.08 -2.64
CA ILE A 167 -14.97 5.94 -2.58
C ILE A 167 -15.18 7.34 -3.18
N ARG A 168 -16.35 7.95 -2.92
CA ARG A 168 -16.68 9.30 -3.41
C ARG A 168 -15.89 10.37 -2.68
N ASP A 169 -15.70 10.18 -1.37
CA ASP A 169 -14.88 11.02 -0.52
C ASP A 169 -13.39 10.94 -0.90
N LEU A 170 -12.68 12.06 -0.79
CA LEU A 170 -11.28 12.16 -1.20
C LEU A 170 -10.35 11.31 -0.32
N ASP A 171 -10.62 11.21 0.99
CA ASP A 171 -9.79 10.42 1.90
C ASP A 171 -10.00 8.93 1.64
N GLN A 172 -11.25 8.49 1.51
CA GLN A 172 -11.56 7.10 1.13
C GLN A 172 -10.96 6.73 -0.23
N ARG A 173 -11.07 7.63 -1.22
CA ARG A 173 -10.46 7.46 -2.55
C ARG A 173 -8.94 7.33 -2.46
N GLY A 174 -8.29 8.19 -1.66
CA GLY A 174 -6.86 8.12 -1.40
C GLY A 174 -6.45 6.80 -0.75
N ASN A 175 -7.20 6.34 0.25
CA ASN A 175 -6.94 5.08 0.96
C ASN A 175 -7.08 3.86 0.03
N PHE A 176 -8.17 3.77 -0.75
CA PHE A 176 -8.36 2.66 -1.71
C PHE A 176 -7.38 2.74 -2.89
N ARG A 177 -6.97 3.93 -3.31
CA ARG A 177 -5.89 4.09 -4.28
C ARG A 177 -4.61 3.43 -3.78
N LEU A 178 -4.20 3.70 -2.54
CA LEU A 178 -3.01 3.07 -1.93
C LEU A 178 -3.16 1.54 -1.88
N LEU A 179 -4.36 1.05 -1.53
CA LEU A 179 -4.65 -0.39 -1.50
C LEU A 179 -4.46 -1.03 -2.89
N PHE A 180 -5.11 -0.49 -3.93
CA PHE A 180 -5.01 -1.06 -5.27
C PHE A 180 -3.62 -0.93 -5.87
N ARG A 181 -2.89 0.16 -5.58
CA ARG A 181 -1.47 0.28 -5.94
C ARG A 181 -0.66 -0.88 -5.34
N ALA A 182 -0.80 -1.12 -4.04
CA ALA A 182 -0.08 -2.19 -3.36
C ALA A 182 -0.47 -3.58 -3.89
N LEU A 183 -1.77 -3.82 -4.13
CA LEU A 183 -2.26 -5.09 -4.70
C LEU A 183 -1.73 -5.34 -6.12
N LEU A 184 -1.69 -4.32 -6.98
CA LEU A 184 -1.14 -4.42 -8.32
C LEU A 184 0.37 -4.66 -8.31
N ARG A 185 1.13 -4.00 -7.42
CA ARG A 185 2.56 -4.30 -7.22
C ARG A 185 2.77 -5.76 -6.81
N LEU A 186 1.98 -6.23 -5.84
CA LEU A 186 2.06 -7.61 -5.37
C LEU A 186 1.68 -8.60 -6.48
N LYS A 187 0.68 -8.26 -7.31
CA LYS A 187 0.34 -9.04 -8.51
C LYS A 187 1.51 -9.06 -9.50
N ALA A 188 2.10 -7.92 -9.83
CA ALA A 188 3.23 -7.85 -10.76
C ALA A 188 4.44 -8.71 -10.34
N ARG A 189 4.69 -8.84 -9.03
CA ARG A 189 5.74 -9.70 -8.47
C ARG A 189 5.37 -11.18 -8.44
N SER A 190 4.10 -11.53 -8.62
CA SER A 190 3.66 -12.93 -8.64
C SER A 190 4.26 -13.68 -9.84
N LYS A 191 4.57 -14.96 -9.61
CA LYS A 191 5.03 -15.88 -10.66
C LYS A 191 3.92 -16.21 -11.67
N SER A 192 2.65 -16.10 -11.27
CA SER A 192 1.50 -16.37 -12.14
C SER A 192 1.20 -15.23 -13.12
N THR A 193 1.78 -14.04 -12.92
CA THR A 193 1.50 -12.87 -13.75
C THR A 193 2.34 -12.88 -15.02
N SER A 194 1.66 -12.79 -16.16
CA SER A 194 2.29 -12.77 -17.48
C SER A 194 3.11 -11.50 -17.70
N GLU A 195 4.09 -11.54 -18.61
CA GLU A 195 4.93 -10.37 -18.89
C GLU A 195 4.13 -9.20 -19.47
N ALA A 196 3.13 -9.49 -20.31
CA ALA A 196 2.21 -8.48 -20.84
C ALA A 196 1.41 -7.81 -19.71
N GLU A 197 0.95 -8.58 -18.73
CA GLU A 197 0.26 -8.05 -17.55
C GLU A 197 1.18 -7.19 -16.69
N ARG A 198 2.42 -7.65 -16.43
CA ARG A 198 3.42 -6.86 -15.69
C ARG A 198 3.68 -5.52 -16.35
N GLN A 199 3.79 -5.50 -17.68
CA GLN A 199 4.01 -4.26 -18.42
C GLN A 199 2.81 -3.30 -18.29
N VAL A 200 1.58 -3.80 -18.38
CA VAL A 200 0.36 -2.99 -18.16
C VAL A 200 0.31 -2.42 -16.74
N ILE A 201 0.67 -3.23 -15.74
CA ILE A 201 0.74 -2.77 -14.35
C ILE A 201 1.81 -1.69 -14.19
N LYS A 202 3.00 -1.88 -14.77
CA LYS A 202 4.09 -0.90 -14.73
C LYS A 202 3.70 0.42 -15.41
N ASP A 203 3.04 0.35 -16.55
CA ASP A 203 2.53 1.51 -17.28
C ASP A 203 1.47 2.27 -16.48
N SER A 204 0.71 1.58 -15.62
CA SER A 204 -0.31 2.18 -14.76
C SER A 204 0.28 2.79 -13.50
N LEU A 205 1.23 2.12 -12.84
CA LEU A 205 1.73 2.53 -11.53
C LEU A 205 2.93 3.47 -11.60
N GLY A 206 3.67 3.44 -12.71
CA GLY A 206 5.00 4.01 -12.84
C GLY A 206 6.11 3.00 -12.49
N PRO A 207 7.39 3.39 -12.69
CA PRO A 207 8.52 2.55 -12.33
C PRO A 207 8.46 2.18 -10.84
N GLU A 208 8.91 0.97 -10.52
CA GLU A 208 9.17 0.58 -9.15
C GLU A 208 10.59 1.04 -8.80
N VAL A 209 10.72 1.90 -7.79
CA VAL A 209 12.04 2.36 -7.33
C VAL A 209 12.44 1.53 -6.12
N VAL A 210 13.57 0.84 -6.26
CA VAL A 210 14.15 0.01 -5.21
C VAL A 210 14.94 0.92 -4.27
N ALA A 211 14.51 0.96 -3.02
CA ALA A 211 15.17 1.70 -1.95
C ALA A 211 16.37 0.92 -1.41
N GLU A 212 16.20 -0.40 -1.21
CA GLU A 212 17.25 -1.34 -0.80
C GLU A 212 17.04 -2.70 -1.48
N PRO A 213 18.10 -3.33 -2.00
CA PRO A 213 18.01 -4.64 -2.63
C PRO A 213 17.68 -5.75 -1.62
N GLY A 214 16.90 -6.74 -2.05
CA GLY A 214 16.51 -7.91 -1.24
C GLY A 214 15.51 -8.80 -1.98
N ASP A 215 15.10 -9.91 -1.37
CA ASP A 215 14.03 -10.78 -1.89
C ASP A 215 12.92 -10.96 -0.84
N PRO A 216 11.77 -10.26 -0.97
CA PRO A 216 11.50 -9.17 -1.93
C PRO A 216 12.26 -7.88 -1.59
N PRO A 217 12.50 -6.98 -2.56
CA PRO A 217 13.23 -5.73 -2.32
C PRO A 217 12.40 -4.73 -1.49
N LEU A 218 13.09 -3.87 -0.75
CA LEU A 218 12.48 -2.69 -0.14
C LEU A 218 12.32 -1.61 -1.22
N THR A 219 11.15 -1.01 -1.31
CA THR A 219 10.84 0.01 -2.33
C THR A 219 10.60 1.38 -1.70
N ASP A 220 10.72 2.43 -2.50
CA ASP A 220 10.40 3.79 -2.04
C ASP A 220 8.93 3.92 -1.61
N GLU A 221 8.01 3.15 -2.20
CA GLU A 221 6.61 3.09 -1.75
C GLU A 221 6.49 2.50 -0.33
N ALA A 222 7.31 1.49 0.00
CA ALA A 222 7.36 0.92 1.35
C ALA A 222 7.96 1.89 2.38
N VAL A 223 9.02 2.61 1.98
CA VAL A 223 9.61 3.70 2.77
C VAL A 223 8.58 4.80 3.03
N ALA A 224 7.88 5.27 2.00
CA ALA A 224 6.88 6.31 2.12
C ALA A 224 5.70 5.87 3.01
N ALA A 225 5.20 4.64 2.85
CA ALA A 225 4.14 4.10 3.69
C ALA A 225 4.56 3.99 5.16
N TYR A 226 5.81 3.61 5.44
CA TYR A 226 6.35 3.58 6.79
C TYR A 226 6.46 4.99 7.39
N ALA A 227 7.02 5.95 6.65
CA ALA A 227 7.13 7.33 7.10
C ALA A 227 5.74 7.93 7.40
N ASP A 228 4.76 7.73 6.51
CA ASP A 228 3.39 8.17 6.72
C ASP A 228 2.76 7.57 7.99
N MET A 229 2.99 6.27 8.24
CA MET A 229 2.53 5.60 9.46
C MET A 229 3.18 6.21 10.71
N THR A 230 4.48 6.47 10.67
CA THR A 230 5.21 7.07 11.80
C THR A 230 4.73 8.49 12.09
N CYS A 231 4.55 9.32 11.06
CA CYS A 231 3.97 10.66 11.21
C CYS A 231 2.56 10.60 11.81
N PHE A 232 1.71 9.70 11.31
CA PHE A 232 0.36 9.50 11.82
C PHE A 232 0.36 9.11 13.31
N LEU A 233 1.19 8.14 13.70
CA LEU A 233 1.30 7.71 15.10
C LEU A 233 1.82 8.84 16.01
N TYR A 234 2.77 9.63 15.52
CA TYR A 234 3.30 10.76 16.27
C TYR A 234 2.23 11.81 16.53
N GLU A 235 1.49 12.20 15.50
CA GLU A 235 0.40 13.18 15.60
C GLU A 235 -0.71 12.69 16.55
N LYS A 236 -1.04 11.38 16.52
CA LYS A 236 -2.01 10.81 17.45
C LYS A 236 -1.55 10.85 18.91
N LYS A 237 -0.25 10.70 19.16
CA LYS A 237 0.33 10.84 20.50
C LYS A 237 0.52 12.30 20.92
N ASN A 238 0.68 13.21 19.96
CA ASN A 238 0.96 14.63 20.18
C ASN A 238 0.02 15.51 19.34
N PRO A 239 -1.26 15.64 19.75
CA PRO A 239 -2.24 16.39 18.96
C PRO A 239 -1.78 17.82 18.64
N GLY A 240 -1.89 18.21 17.37
CA GLY A 240 -1.45 19.52 16.89
C GLY A 240 0.05 19.65 16.62
N ARG A 241 0.84 18.57 16.80
CA ARG A 241 2.26 18.51 16.40
C ARG A 241 2.44 17.48 15.29
N THR A 242 3.22 17.84 14.28
CA THR A 242 3.60 16.95 13.19
C THR A 242 5.12 16.82 13.11
N VAL A 243 5.57 15.63 12.72
CA VAL A 243 6.96 15.37 12.30
C VAL A 243 7.05 15.21 10.79
N ASP A 244 6.01 15.60 10.06
CA ASP A 244 5.96 15.53 8.60
C ASP A 244 6.79 16.66 7.95
N ALA A 245 8.11 16.54 8.09
CA ALA A 245 9.11 17.38 7.44
C ALA A 245 10.07 16.50 6.64
N ASP A 246 10.66 17.05 5.57
CA ASP A 246 11.53 16.30 4.66
C ASP A 246 12.69 15.62 5.40
N ASP A 247 13.35 16.33 6.33
CA ASP A 247 14.44 15.80 7.15
C ASP A 247 14.01 14.58 7.99
N ASN A 248 12.79 14.62 8.54
CA ASN A 248 12.25 13.51 9.32
C ASN A 248 11.90 12.32 8.42
N ARG A 249 11.36 12.57 7.22
CA ARG A 249 11.10 11.51 6.24
C ARG A 249 12.40 10.85 5.77
N GLU A 250 13.48 11.60 5.60
CA GLU A 250 14.81 11.08 5.30
C GLU A 250 15.34 10.21 6.46
N LEU A 251 15.20 10.68 7.71
CA LEU A 251 15.56 9.90 8.89
C LEU A 251 14.77 8.58 8.97
N PHE A 252 13.45 8.62 8.77
CA PHE A 252 12.61 7.41 8.76
C PHE A 252 13.03 6.45 7.64
N SER A 253 13.39 6.97 6.46
CA SER A 253 13.96 6.17 5.38
C SER A 253 15.24 5.46 5.81
N MET A 254 16.20 6.20 6.35
CA MET A 254 17.48 5.64 6.80
C MET A 254 17.28 4.54 7.85
N VAL A 255 16.42 4.78 8.84
CA VAL A 255 16.10 3.79 9.89
C VAL A 255 15.47 2.54 9.28
N LEU A 256 14.49 2.69 8.39
CA LEU A 256 13.82 1.54 7.76
C LEU A 256 14.78 0.73 6.90
N LYS A 257 15.64 1.39 6.12
CA LYS A 257 16.67 0.76 5.30
C LYS A 257 17.66 -0.03 6.14
N GLY A 258 18.12 0.55 7.25
CA GLY A 258 18.95 -0.15 8.24
C GLY A 258 18.27 -1.42 8.76
N LYS A 259 17.05 -1.29 9.29
CA LYS A 259 16.26 -2.43 9.78
C LYS A 259 16.01 -3.51 8.73
N PHE A 260 15.88 -3.13 7.46
CA PHE A 260 15.66 -4.08 6.38
C PHE A 260 16.92 -4.90 6.07
N ARG A 261 18.10 -4.27 6.09
CA ARG A 261 19.38 -4.96 5.94
C ARG A 261 19.66 -5.90 7.11
N ASP A 262 19.37 -5.43 8.31
CA ASP A 262 19.62 -6.16 9.57
C ASP A 262 18.47 -7.12 9.94
N ALA A 263 17.46 -7.26 9.08
CA ALA A 263 16.30 -8.11 9.33
C ALA A 263 16.73 -9.58 9.54
N PRO A 264 16.30 -10.24 10.63
CA PRO A 264 16.81 -11.56 11.00
C PRO A 264 16.27 -12.68 10.12
N SER A 265 15.22 -12.44 9.32
CA SER A 265 14.66 -13.43 8.42
C SER A 265 14.09 -12.82 7.13
N ASP A 266 13.96 -13.65 6.08
CA ASP A 266 13.27 -13.27 4.84
C ASP A 266 11.79 -12.93 5.08
N ARG A 267 11.19 -13.53 6.12
CA ARG A 267 9.83 -13.21 6.52
C ARG A 267 9.71 -11.76 7.01
N ASP A 268 10.69 -11.29 7.76
CA ASP A 268 10.71 -9.90 8.25
C ASP A 268 10.95 -8.94 7.09
N ARG A 269 11.89 -9.25 6.19
CA ARG A 269 12.07 -8.50 4.94
C ARG A 269 10.79 -8.44 4.11
N ALA A 270 10.10 -9.56 3.94
CA ALA A 270 8.83 -9.62 3.23
C ALA A 270 7.73 -8.81 3.92
N ALA A 271 7.67 -8.81 5.26
CA ALA A 271 6.74 -7.98 6.01
C ALA A 271 7.00 -6.48 5.76
N MET A 272 8.27 -6.08 5.76
CA MET A 272 8.68 -4.70 5.49
C MET A 272 8.39 -4.29 4.04
N ALA A 273 8.70 -5.14 3.06
CA ALA A 273 8.38 -4.89 1.66
C ALA A 273 6.86 -4.78 1.41
N ASN A 274 6.03 -5.39 2.27
CA ASN A 274 4.57 -5.34 2.21
C ASN A 274 3.94 -4.23 3.08
N PHE A 275 4.74 -3.33 3.65
CA PHE A 275 4.22 -2.17 4.40
C PHE A 275 3.14 -1.38 3.65
N PRO A 276 3.25 -1.09 2.33
CA PRO A 276 2.21 -0.34 1.60
C PRO A 276 0.84 -1.00 1.69
N LEU A 277 0.78 -2.32 1.56
CA LEU A 277 -0.47 -3.07 1.62
C LEU A 277 -1.08 -3.03 3.02
N ASN A 278 -0.26 -3.26 4.05
CA ASN A 278 -0.72 -3.27 5.44
C ASN A 278 -1.16 -1.88 5.88
N TRP A 279 -0.43 -0.84 5.50
CA TRP A 279 -0.75 0.54 5.80
C TRP A 279 -2.05 0.98 5.10
N ALA A 280 -2.24 0.65 3.83
CA ALA A 280 -3.48 0.94 3.12
C ALA A 280 -4.70 0.26 3.76
N LYS A 281 -4.57 -1.01 4.18
CA LYS A 281 -5.62 -1.73 4.92
C LYS A 281 -5.95 -1.02 6.24
N PHE A 282 -4.93 -0.65 7.01
CA PHE A 282 -5.12 0.06 8.27
C PHE A 282 -5.86 1.39 8.05
N ARG A 283 -5.44 2.21 7.07
CA ARG A 283 -6.08 3.49 6.78
C ARG A 283 -7.57 3.34 6.44
N ILE A 284 -7.92 2.35 5.61
CA ILE A 284 -9.34 2.05 5.29
C ILE A 284 -10.11 1.69 6.56
N LEU A 285 -9.58 0.78 7.38
CA LEU A 285 -10.22 0.38 8.63
C LEU A 285 -10.38 1.56 9.60
N TYR A 286 -9.33 2.37 9.75
CA TYR A 286 -9.33 3.49 10.68
C TYR A 286 -10.29 4.62 10.27
N THR A 287 -10.33 4.96 8.98
CA THR A 287 -11.23 6.00 8.46
C THR A 287 -12.69 5.59 8.64
N ASP A 288 -13.04 4.33 8.36
CA ASP A 288 -14.43 3.84 8.42
C ASP A 288 -14.87 3.40 9.83
N ALA A 289 -13.94 3.28 10.79
CA ALA A 289 -14.21 2.91 12.17
C ALA A 289 -14.83 4.04 13.01
N ASP A 290 -15.61 3.65 14.02
CA ASP A 290 -16.03 4.55 15.10
C ASP A 290 -14.87 4.84 16.07
N GLU A 291 -15.10 5.70 17.06
CA GLU A 291 -14.05 6.11 18.02
C GLU A 291 -13.49 4.92 18.81
N GLY A 292 -14.34 3.98 19.23
CA GLY A 292 -13.90 2.80 20.01
C GLY A 292 -13.04 1.86 19.18
N ASP A 293 -13.45 1.60 17.93
CA ASP A 293 -12.69 0.78 16.99
C ASP A 293 -11.39 1.46 16.55
N ARG A 294 -11.36 2.79 16.43
CA ARG A 294 -10.14 3.56 16.15
C ARG A 294 -9.12 3.41 17.27
N ASP A 295 -9.54 3.52 18.52
CA ASP A 295 -8.66 3.30 19.67
C ASP A 295 -8.11 1.88 19.70
N LEU A 296 -8.96 0.90 19.40
CA LEU A 296 -8.54 -0.49 19.30
C LEU A 296 -7.50 -0.69 18.18
N LEU A 297 -7.70 -0.08 17.02
CA LEU A 297 -6.77 -0.11 15.89
C LEU A 297 -5.42 0.54 16.25
N LEU A 298 -5.43 1.68 16.94
CA LEU A 298 -4.20 2.35 17.42
C LEU A 298 -3.42 1.48 18.40
N ARG A 299 -4.12 0.86 19.37
CA ARG A 299 -3.48 -0.07 20.33
C ARG A 299 -2.87 -1.27 19.63
N LYS A 300 -3.53 -1.83 18.61
CA LYS A 300 -2.98 -2.91 17.77
C LYS A 300 -1.73 -2.50 17.00
N LEU A 301 -1.73 -1.28 16.45
CA LEU A 301 -0.60 -0.76 15.68
C LEU A 301 0.60 -0.50 16.59
N ALA A 302 0.37 -0.03 17.81
CA ALA A 302 1.43 0.19 18.81
C ALA A 302 1.89 -1.09 19.53
N ASN A 303 1.01 -2.09 19.67
CA ASN A 303 1.30 -3.32 20.43
C ASN A 303 0.63 -4.55 19.79
N ALA A 304 1.44 -5.36 19.09
CA ALA A 304 0.98 -6.57 18.40
C ALA A 304 0.48 -7.69 19.35
N SER A 305 0.75 -7.60 20.65
CA SER A 305 0.52 -8.67 21.62
C SER A 305 -0.79 -8.51 22.41
N GLY A 306 -1.25 -7.27 22.65
CA GLY A 306 -2.32 -6.98 23.62
C GLY A 306 -3.77 -7.14 23.13
N THR A 307 -3.98 -7.28 21.82
CA THR A 307 -5.32 -7.12 21.20
C THR A 307 -5.60 -8.13 20.08
N ARG A 308 -4.98 -9.32 20.15
CA ARG A 308 -5.01 -10.34 19.06
C ARG A 308 -6.42 -10.82 18.65
N ASN A 309 -7.44 -10.69 19.51
CA ASN A 309 -8.76 -11.28 19.28
C ASN A 309 -9.86 -10.27 18.90
N ALA A 310 -9.66 -8.97 19.16
CA ALA A 310 -10.64 -7.96 18.76
C ALA A 310 -10.51 -7.75 17.26
N THR A 311 -11.58 -7.68 16.48
CA THR A 311 -11.50 -7.56 15.01
C THR A 311 -12.39 -6.42 14.56
N VAL A 312 -11.79 -5.41 13.91
CA VAL A 312 -12.52 -4.37 13.20
C VAL A 312 -12.70 -4.87 11.77
N ALA A 313 -13.95 -5.05 11.36
CA ALA A 313 -14.29 -5.60 10.06
C ALA A 313 -14.71 -4.49 9.10
N ASN A 314 -14.30 -4.61 7.84
CA ASN A 314 -14.79 -3.75 6.76
C ASN A 314 -15.21 -4.63 5.59
N GLN A 315 -16.53 -4.77 5.40
CA GLN A 315 -17.10 -5.68 4.41
C GLN A 315 -16.63 -5.37 2.99
N LEU A 316 -16.42 -4.08 2.65
CA LEU A 316 -15.97 -3.70 1.33
C LEU A 316 -14.50 -4.09 1.12
N LEU A 317 -13.64 -3.81 2.11
CA LEU A 317 -12.24 -4.21 2.10
C LEU A 317 -12.10 -5.73 1.99
N GLU A 318 -12.82 -6.48 2.81
CA GLU A 318 -12.83 -7.95 2.77
C GLU A 318 -13.26 -8.45 1.40
N LYS A 319 -14.35 -7.91 0.85
CA LYS A 319 -14.84 -8.25 -0.48
C LYS A 319 -13.77 -8.01 -1.55
N VAL A 320 -13.05 -6.89 -1.50
CA VAL A 320 -11.93 -6.63 -2.41
C VAL A 320 -10.86 -7.70 -2.23
N LEU A 321 -10.38 -7.93 -1.00
CA LEU A 321 -9.26 -8.84 -0.74
C LEU A 321 -9.54 -10.31 -1.11
N VAL A 322 -10.80 -10.75 -1.07
CA VAL A 322 -11.20 -12.12 -1.45
C VAL A 322 -11.67 -12.27 -2.89
N SER A 323 -11.83 -11.15 -3.62
CA SER A 323 -12.22 -11.17 -5.03
C SER A 323 -11.04 -11.56 -5.91
N SER A 324 -11.32 -12.25 -7.02
CA SER A 324 -10.35 -12.38 -8.11
C SER A 324 -10.15 -10.99 -8.76
N PRO A 325 -8.93 -10.55 -9.08
CA PRO A 325 -7.67 -11.30 -9.07
C PRO A 325 -6.83 -11.21 -7.78
N TRP A 326 -7.32 -10.52 -6.75
CA TRP A 326 -6.54 -10.20 -5.54
C TRP A 326 -6.33 -11.40 -4.63
N LYS A 327 -7.31 -12.30 -4.57
CA LYS A 327 -7.34 -13.44 -3.67
C LYS A 327 -6.06 -14.27 -3.68
N GLU A 328 -5.56 -14.62 -4.87
CA GLU A 328 -4.36 -15.45 -5.03
C GLU A 328 -3.10 -14.75 -4.54
N VAL A 329 -3.06 -13.44 -4.74
CA VAL A 329 -1.94 -12.58 -4.39
C VAL A 329 -1.91 -12.32 -2.88
N VAL A 330 -3.07 -12.20 -2.24
CA VAL A 330 -3.21 -11.90 -0.81
C VAL A 330 -3.14 -13.16 0.06
N LEU A 331 -3.80 -14.25 -0.34
CA LEU A 331 -3.85 -15.49 0.43
C LEU A 331 -2.74 -16.48 0.05
N GLY A 332 -2.00 -16.17 -1.01
CA GLY A 332 -1.08 -17.11 -1.67
C GLY A 332 -1.84 -18.08 -2.59
N ALA A 333 -1.17 -18.55 -3.64
CA ALA A 333 -1.65 -19.68 -4.40
C ALA A 333 -1.71 -20.90 -3.46
N LYS A 334 -2.89 -21.54 -3.33
CA LYS A 334 -2.96 -22.86 -2.69
C LYS A 334 -2.05 -23.78 -3.51
N LYS A 335 -0.95 -24.23 -2.89
CA LYS A 335 -0.09 -25.27 -3.45
C LYS A 335 -0.85 -26.58 -3.54
#